data_AF-A0A7W0A0V0-F1
#
_entry.id   AF-A0A7W0A0V0-F1
#
_cell.length_a   1.000
_cell.length_b   1.000
_cell.length_c   1.000
_cell.angle_alpha   90.00
_cell.angle_beta   90.00
_cell.angle_gamma   90.00
#
_symmetry.space_group_name_H-M   'P 1'
#
loop_
_entity.id
_entity.type
_entity.pdbx_description
1 polymer ?
#
loop_
_entity_poly.entity_id
_entity_poly.type
_entity_poly.pdbx_seq_one_letter_code
_entity_poly.pdbx_strand_id
1 'polypeptide(L)' 'APAGRKMGHAGAIVSGTKGTAKAKMAALQTAGAEVALNPTEAGELMARVLADV' A
#
# COMPACT_ATOMS: atom_id res chain seq x y z
N ALA A 1 -5.62 2.83 8.00
CA ALA A 1 -6.09 3.56 9.18
C ALA A 1 -7.01 2.64 10.00
N PRO A 2 -7.03 2.77 11.33
CA PRO A 2 -8.05 2.09 12.15
C PRO A 2 -9.45 2.51 11.68
N ALA A 3 -10.41 1.58 11.70
CA ALA A 3 -11.78 1.87 11.25
C ALA A 3 -12.37 3.06 12.01
N GLY A 4 -13.00 3.99 11.29
CA GLY A 4 -13.67 5.16 11.89
C GLY A 4 -12.74 6.21 12.54
N ARG A 5 -11.41 6.06 12.44
CA ARG A 5 -10.44 7.05 12.94
C ARG A 5 -9.65 7.71 11.82
N LYS A 6 -9.52 9.03 11.90
CA LYS A 6 -8.61 9.83 11.08
C LYS A 6 -7.19 9.69 11.62
N MET A 7 -6.22 9.47 10.75
CA MET A 7 -4.80 9.36 11.09
C MET A 7 -4.02 10.51 10.45
N GLY A 8 -3.56 11.50 11.21
CA GLY A 8 -2.70 12.58 10.72
C GLY A 8 -3.28 13.35 9.51
N HIS A 9 -2.98 12.88 8.30
CA HIS A 9 -3.48 13.43 7.04
C HIS A 9 -5.02 13.35 6.93
N ALA A 10 -5.65 14.43 6.45
CA ALA A 10 -7.11 14.58 6.46
C ALA A 10 -7.88 13.44 5.75
N GLY A 11 -7.31 12.90 4.66
CA GLY A 11 -7.88 11.80 3.88
C GLY A 11 -7.55 10.39 4.37
N ALA A 12 -6.71 10.23 5.39
CA ALA A 12 -6.29 8.92 5.88
C ALA A 12 -7.33 8.33 6.85
N ILE A 13 -8.47 7.91 6.30
CA ILE A 13 -9.58 7.28 7.01
C ILE A 13 -10.05 6.02 6.28
N VAL A 14 -10.49 5.01 7.05
CA VAL A 14 -11.20 3.83 6.54
C VAL A 14 -12.68 3.99 6.86
N SER A 15 -13.53 3.92 5.82
CA SER A 15 -14.98 4.09 5.91
C SER A 15 -15.69 2.78 5.55
N GLY A 16 -16.31 2.14 6.54
CA GLY A 16 -16.88 0.80 6.38
C GLY A 16 -15.82 -0.21 5.95
N THR A 17 -16.05 -0.94 4.86
CA THR A 17 -15.10 -1.90 4.28
C THR A 17 -14.18 -1.29 3.20
N LYS A 18 -14.34 0.01 2.89
CA LYS A 18 -13.63 0.69 1.80
C LYS A 18 -12.44 1.50 2.33
N GLY A 19 -11.41 1.65 1.49
CA GLY A 19 -10.23 2.46 1.79
C GLY A 19 -9.19 1.78 2.67
N THR A 20 -9.31 0.47 2.92
CA THR A 20 -8.30 -0.28 3.69
C THR A 20 -6.97 -0.36 2.93
N ALA A 21 -5.86 -0.40 3.67
CA ALA A 21 -4.53 -0.59 3.08
C ALA A 21 -4.45 -1.93 2.32
N LYS A 22 -5.00 -3.00 2.91
CA LYS A 22 -5.06 -4.34 2.31
C LYS A 22 -5.77 -4.35 0.94
N ALA A 23 -6.92 -3.68 0.82
CA ALA A 23 -7.65 -3.63 -0.46
C ALA A 23 -6.85 -2.88 -1.54
N LYS A 24 -6.14 -1.81 -1.16
CA LYS A 24 -5.27 -1.05 -2.09
C LYS A 24 -4.06 -1.88 -2.52
N MET A 25 -3.42 -2.57 -1.58
CA MET A 25 -2.28 -3.47 -1.85
C MET A 25 -2.68 -4.58 -2.83
N ALA A 26 -3.82 -5.24 -2.60
CA ALA A 26 -4.32 -6.28 -3.51
C ALA A 26 -4.62 -5.73 -4.91
N ALA A 27 -5.24 -4.55 -5.01
CA ALA A 27 -5.52 -3.93 -6.31
C ALA A 27 -4.25 -3.58 -7.09
N LEU A 28 -3.21 -3.09 -6.41
CA LEU A 28 -1.91 -2.80 -7.02
C LEU A 28 -1.20 -4.08 -7.49
N GLN A 29 -1.21 -5.13 -6.66
CA GLN A 29 -0.66 -6.45 -7.04
C GLN A 29 -1.37 -7.03 -8.27
N THR A 30 -2.71 -6.97 -8.32
CA THR A 30 -3.47 -7.41 -9.50
C THR A 30 -3.13 -6.60 -10.76
N ALA A 31 -2.75 -5.33 -10.60
CA ALA A 31 -2.29 -4.49 -11.70
C ALA A 31 -0.83 -4.76 -12.12
N GLY A 32 -0.14 -5.71 -11.49
CA GLY A 32 1.24 -6.07 -11.79
C GLY A 32 2.30 -5.26 -11.04
N ALA A 33 1.92 -4.47 -10.04
CA ALA A 33 2.88 -3.75 -9.21
C ALA A 33 3.47 -4.64 -8.12
N GLU A 34 4.78 -4.52 -7.90
CA GLU A 34 5.44 -5.03 -6.70
C GLU A 34 5.00 -4.21 -5.47
N VAL A 35 4.56 -4.89 -4.40
CA VAL A 35 4.01 -4.23 -3.20
C VAL A 35 4.74 -4.71 -1.96
N ALA A 36 5.47 -3.78 -1.32
CA ALA A 36 6.09 -3.98 -0.02
C ALA A 36 5.05 -4.17 1.09
N LEU A 37 5.34 -5.04 2.06
CA LEU A 37 4.53 -5.19 3.27
C LEU A 37 5.02 -4.26 4.38
N ASN A 38 6.32 -3.95 4.38
CA ASN A 38 6.95 -3.03 5.32
C ASN A 38 7.60 -1.84 4.59
N PRO A 39 7.57 -0.62 5.17
CA PRO A 39 8.22 0.55 4.56
C PRO A 39 9.71 0.34 4.25
N THR A 40 10.40 -0.49 5.04
CA THR A 40 11.83 -0.78 4.89
C THR A 40 12.14 -1.60 3.63
N GLU A 41 11.18 -2.36 3.11
CA GLU A 41 11.37 -3.22 1.93
C GLU A 41 11.28 -2.45 0.60
N ALA A 42 10.74 -1.23 0.62
CA ALA A 42 10.46 -0.46 -0.59
C ALA A 42 11.70 -0.22 -1.47
N GLY A 43 12.84 0.05 -0.84
CA GLY A 43 14.10 0.28 -1.56
C GLY A 43 14.63 -0.98 -2.25
N GLU A 44 14.56 -2.13 -1.57
CA GLU A 44 15.02 -3.42 -2.10
C GLU A 44 14.15 -3.88 -3.28
N LEU A 45 12.83 -3.71 -3.19
CA LEU A 45 11.91 -4.03 -4.30
C LEU A 45 12.15 -3.13 -5.51
N MET A 46 12.33 -1.83 -5.29
CA MET A 46 12.64 -0.89 -6.38
C MET A 46 13.94 -1.30 -7.09
N ALA A 47 15.01 -1.59 -6.33
CA ALA A 47 16.28 -2.01 -6.89
C ALA A 47 16.16 -3.29 -7.73
N ARG A 48 15.36 -4.26 -7.26
CA ARG A 48 15.06 -5.50 -8.00
C ARG A 48 14.35 -5.22 -9.32
N VAL A 49 13.27 -4.45 -9.28
CA VAL A 49 12.49 -4.09 -10.48
C VAL A 49 13.36 -3.41 -11.53
N LEU A 50 14.31 -2.56 -11.12
CA LEU A 50 15.23 -1.88 -12.05
C LEU A 50 16.33 -2.79 -12.60
N ALA A 51 16.75 -3.81 -11.84
CA ALA A 51 17.77 -4.77 -12.28
C ALA A 51 17.23 -5.79 -13.28
N ASP A 52 15.91 -6.02 -13.29
CA ASP A 52 15.22 -6.95 -14.20
C ASP A 52 14.84 -6.31 -15.55
N VAL A 53 15.24 -5.04 -15.81
CA VAL A 53 15.04 -4.29 -17.08
C VAL A 53 16.28 -4.36 -17.96
#